data_AF-A0A524L7N7-F1
#
_entry.id   AF-A0A524L7N7-F1
#
_cell.length_a   1.000
_cell.length_b   1.000
_cell.length_c   1.000
_cell.angle_alpha   90.00
_cell.angle_beta   90.00
_cell.angle_gamma   90.00
#
_symmetry.space_group_name_H-M   'P 1'
#
loop_
_entity.id
_entity.type
_entity.pdbx_description
1 polymer ?
#
loop_
_entity_poly.entity_id
_entity_poly.type
_entity_poly.pdbx_seq_one_letter_code
_entity_poly.pdbx_strand_id
1 'polypeptide(L)' 'MVWLREVGGRLYRSGPDASGRSAWVAVVRTPGRSGARGKLIIALGETLEAAAASAEEQWQKLWRSLGPVH' A
#
# COMPACT_ATOMS: atom_id res chain seq x y z
N MET A 1 -4.86 10.90 -2.34
CA MET A 1 -3.38 10.85 -2.25
C MET A 1 -2.81 11.37 -0.92
N VAL A 2 -3.49 12.26 -0.18
CA VAL A 2 -3.01 12.75 1.13
C VAL A 2 -2.78 11.59 2.14
N TRP A 3 -3.67 10.60 2.15
CA TRP A 3 -3.60 9.45 3.07
C TRP A 3 -2.29 8.64 2.97
N LEU A 4 -1.74 8.45 1.76
CA LEU A 4 -0.48 7.71 1.58
C LEU A 4 0.68 8.39 2.32
N ARG A 5 0.71 9.72 2.38
CA ARG A 5 1.75 10.44 3.14
C ARG A 5 1.58 10.26 4.64
N GLU A 6 0.34 10.22 5.13
CA GLU A 6 0.01 10.04 6.55
C GLU A 6 0.40 8.66 7.06
N VAL A 7 0.31 7.63 6.22
CA VAL A 7 0.73 6.25 6.57
C VAL A 7 2.19 5.94 6.21
N GLY A 8 2.97 6.93 5.78
CA GLY A 8 4.36 6.73 5.35
C GLY A 8 4.51 5.88 4.08
N GLY A 9 3.49 5.87 3.23
CA GLY A 9 3.46 5.18 1.96
C GLY A 9 4.25 5.91 0.86
N ARG A 10 4.69 5.13 -0.14
CA ARG A 10 5.42 5.60 -1.32
C ARG A 10 4.78 5.04 -2.59
N LEU A 11 4.82 5.83 -3.66
CA LEU A 11 4.36 5.42 -4.99
C LEU A 11 5.55 5.37 -5.94
N TYR A 12 5.58 4.32 -6.75
CA TYR A 12 6.58 4.09 -7.78
C TYR A 12 5.89 3.77 -9.08
N ARG A 13 6.50 4.16 -10.19
CA ARG A 13 6.14 3.66 -11.50
C ARG A 13 7.19 2.65 -11.93
N SER A 14 6.77 1.44 -12.29
CA SER A 14 7.69 0.46 -12.86
C SER A 14 8.15 0.95 -14.23
N GLY A 15 9.39 0.62 -14.59
CA GLY A 15 9.81 0.72 -15.98
C GLY A 15 8.90 -0.16 -16.88
N PRO A 16 8.82 0.16 -18.17
CA PRO A 16 8.14 -0.72 -19.12
C PRO A 16 8.83 -2.09 -19.14
N ASP A 17 8.05 -3.16 -19.06
CA ASP A 17 8.56 -4.52 -19.25
C ASP A 17 8.87 -4.80 -20.74
N ALA A 18 9.35 -6.01 -21.05
CA ALA A 18 9.61 -6.44 -22.43
C ALA A 18 8.36 -6.42 -23.33
N SER A 19 7.17 -6.37 -22.74
CA SER A 19 5.87 -6.24 -23.42
C SER A 19 5.36 -4.79 -23.48
N GLY A 20 6.16 -3.81 -23.05
CA GLY A 20 5.80 -2.39 -23.02
C GLY A 20 4.83 -1.99 -21.91
N ARG A 21 4.49 -2.89 -20.99
CA ARG A 21 3.55 -2.64 -19.90
C ARG A 21 4.25 -1.97 -18.72
N SER A 22 3.61 -0.97 -18.15
CA SER A 22 4.04 -0.35 -16.89
C SER A 22 2.96 -0.50 -15.84
N ALA A 23 3.36 -0.62 -14.58
CA ALA A 23 2.46 -0.61 -13.44
C ALA A 23 2.84 0.51 -12.47
N TRP A 24 1.84 1.06 -11.81
CA TRP A 24 2.02 1.83 -10.60
C TRP A 24 2.07 0.88 -9.40
N VAL A 25 2.99 1.16 -8.49
CA VAL A 25 3.24 0.38 -7.29
C VAL A 25 3.08 1.29 -6.09
N ALA A 26 2.11 1.01 -5.23
CA ALA A 26 1.96 1.64 -3.93
C ALA A 26 2.56 0.74 -2.85
N VAL A 27 3.51 1.28 -2.09
CA VAL A 27 4.19 0.59 -0.99
C VAL A 27 3.82 1.30 0.31
N VAL A 28 3.16 0.61 1.23
CA VAL A 28 2.69 1.18 2.50
C VAL A 28 3.21 0.35 3.66
N ARG A 29 3.86 1.00 4.63
CA ARG A 29 4.29 0.34 5.86
C ARG A 29 3.21 0.50 6.91
N THR A 30 2.79 -0.61 7.51
CA THR A 30 1.79 -0.55 8.58
C THR A 30 2.51 -0.44 9.92
N PRO A 31 1.99 0.36 10.88
CA PRO A 31 2.55 0.38 12.22
C PRO A 31 2.48 -1.03 12.82
N GLY A 32 3.57 -1.47 13.45
CA GLY A 32 3.58 -2.70 14.23
C GLY A 32 2.79 -2.52 15.52
N ARG A 33 2.15 -3.58 16.01
CA ARG A 33 1.62 -3.61 17.38
C ARG A 33 2.78 -3.88 18.34
N SER A 34 2.65 -3.49 19.61
CA SER A 34 3.64 -3.87 20.64
C SER A 34 3.87 -5.39 20.61
N GLY A 35 5.10 -5.83 20.35
CA GLY A 35 5.47 -7.24 20.18
C GLY A 35 5.34 -7.84 18.77
N ALA A 36 4.79 -7.12 17.78
CA ALA A 36 4.66 -7.59 16.40
C ALA A 36 5.29 -6.62 15.39
N ARG A 37 6.11 -7.16 14.47
CA ARG A 37 6.69 -6.36 13.37
C ARG A 37 5.57 -5.85 12.46
N GLY A 38 5.66 -4.58 12.06
CA GLY A 38 4.76 -3.99 11.06
C GLY A 38 4.80 -4.75 9.73
N LYS A 39 3.70 -4.72 8.99
CA LYS A 39 3.59 -5.37 7.68
C LYS A 39 3.91 -4.37 6.57
N LEU A 40 4.28 -4.89 5.41
CA LEU A 40 4.45 -4.11 4.19
C LEU A 40 3.34 -4.48 3.22
N ILE A 41 2.60 -3.49 2.76
CA ILE A 41 1.59 -3.62 1.72
C ILE A 41 2.24 -3.17 0.41
N ILE A 42 2.16 -4.02 -0.62
CA ILE A 42 2.59 -3.72 -1.98
C ILE A 42 1.38 -3.93 -2.88
N ALA A 43 0.84 -2.85 -3.43
CA ALA A 43 -0.32 -2.88 -4.31
C ALA A 43 0.05 -2.38 -5.70
N LEU A 44 -0.52 -3.03 -6.71
CA LEU A 44 -0.28 -2.74 -8.12
C LEU A 44 -1.54 -2.14 -8.75
N GLY A 45 -1.36 -1.22 -9.69
CA GLY A 45 -2.45 -0.70 -10.51
C GLY A 45 -1.94 -0.20 -11.86
N GLU A 46 -2.81 -0.20 -12.86
CA GLU A 46 -2.48 0.35 -14.18
C GLU A 46 -2.33 1.89 -14.13
N THR A 47 -3.03 2.52 -13.18
CA THR A 47 -2.92 3.96 -12.88
C THR A 47 -2.45 4.19 -11.45
N LEU A 48 -2.00 5.42 -11.18
CA LEU A 48 -1.58 5.85 -9.84
C LEU A 48 -2.74 5.67 -8.85
N GLU A 49 -3.94 6.08 -9.26
CA GLU A 49 -5.17 6.02 -8.48
C GLU A 49 -5.55 4.57 -8.17
N ALA A 50 -5.45 3.67 -9.16
CA ALA A 50 -5.75 2.26 -8.97
C ALA A 50 -4.78 1.62 -7.95
N ALA A 51 -3.48 1.89 -8.06
CA ALA A 51 -2.48 1.37 -7.12
C ALA A 51 -2.71 1.91 -5.70
N ALA A 52 -3.02 3.20 -5.57
CA ALA A 52 -3.35 3.82 -4.30
C ALA A 52 -4.63 3.23 -3.69
N ALA A 53 -5.71 3.11 -4.46
CA ALA A 53 -6.97 2.54 -3.99
C ALA A 53 -6.78 1.10 -3.50
N SER A 54 -6.07 0.26 -4.25
CA SER A 54 -5.78 -1.12 -3.83
C SER A 54 -4.92 -1.18 -2.56
N ALA A 55 -3.96 -0.26 -2.39
CA ALA A 55 -3.20 -0.17 -1.13
C ALA A 55 -4.09 0.23 0.05
N GLU A 56 -5.04 1.14 -0.16
CA GLU A 56 -5.97 1.60 0.86
C GLU A 56 -6.90 0.48 1.33
N GLU A 57 -7.48 -0.28 0.39
CA GLU A 57 -8.34 -1.42 0.70
C GLU A 57 -7.59 -2.48 1.52
N GLN A 58 -6.34 -2.78 1.16
CA GLN A 58 -5.51 -3.72 1.91
C GLN A 58 -5.16 -3.19 3.30
N TRP A 59 -4.89 -1.88 3.42
CA TRP A 59 -4.60 -1.24 4.70
C TRP A 59 -5.81 -1.27 5.63
N GLN A 60 -7.00 -0.94 5.12
CA GLN A 60 -8.25 -1.01 5.87
C GLN A 60 -8.60 -2.44 6.28
N LYS A 61 -8.43 -3.43 5.39
CA LYS A 61 -8.63 -4.86 5.71
C LYS A 61 -7.68 -5.31 6.82
N LEU A 62 -6.40 -4.93 6.74
CA LEU A 62 -5.45 -5.22 7.79
C LEU A 62 -5.90 -4.57 9.11
N TRP A 63 -6.32 -3.31 9.09
CA TRP A 63 -6.75 -2.64 10.32
C TRP A 63 -7.95 -3.32 10.97
N ARG A 64 -8.96 -3.69 10.17
CA ARG A 64 -10.11 -4.46 10.65
C ARG A 64 -9.70 -5.81 11.25
N SER A 65 -8.72 -6.49 10.65
CA SER A 65 -8.23 -7.78 11.15
C SER A 65 -7.44 -7.69 12.46
N LEU A 66 -6.84 -6.54 12.76
CA LEU A 66 -6.07 -6.32 13.98
C LEU A 66 -6.94 -5.98 15.20
N GLY A 67 -8.25 -5.76 15.00
CA GLY A 67 -9.22 -5.39 16.03
C GLY A 67 -9.00 -3.98 16.60
N PRO A 68 -9.91 -3.45 17.44
CA PRO A 68 -9.67 -2.20 18.15
C PRO A 68 -8.44 -2.36 19.04
N VAL A 69 -7.51 -1.42 18.93
CA VAL A 69 -6.40 -1.29 19.87
C VAL A 69 -7.02 -0.95 21.23
N HIS A 70 -7.10 -1.93 22.13
CA HIS A 70 -7.33 -1.70 23.56
C HIS A 70 -5.97 -1.58 24.25
#